data_AF-A0A8B6CXQ2-F1
#
_entry.id   AF-A0A8B6CXQ2-F1
#
_cell.length_a   1.000
_cell.length_b   1.000
_cell.length_c   1.000
_cell.angle_alpha   90.00
_cell.angle_beta   90.00
_cell.angle_gamma   90.00
#
_symmetry.space_group_name_H-M   'P 1'
#
loop_
_entity.id
_entity.type
_entity.pdbx_description
1 polymer ?
#
loop_
_entity_poly.entity_id
_entity_poly.type
_entity_poly.pdbx_seq_one_letter_code
_entity_poly.pdbx_strand_id
1 'polypeptide(L)'
;MAIFITILLMFIGPKWTKKNLSWRVTNFSDRLSDSTVKSEIARALKAWSDVADLSFTEVSSGEDIEIKFVTGSHNDGNPFDGEGGVLAHAFYPQTGDAHFDDAELWVVNKTGIDLFIVAAHEFGHSLGLDHSQNDDALMAPNYPGYIPNYQLHPDDIAGIRVQYGEQQTPPATDPPATDPPATDPPATDPPATDPPATDPPATDPPATDPPATDHPATDPPATDPPATDPPIPTPAVTVTPPPVDNRPELCFNGYEATIKSKKLYEFDSEGTRTRVLKIKKEKGRKRLPEKTRAAFAVSENKVYMLGDSMVWQLDLSSLTISSESIKLISEEFPGLPSGTEAAMLYDTQTVYFFQSSMYYSFDLQTNTLNGGPYDAAAEFIKNDCEVQ
;
A
#
# COMPACT_ATOMS: atom_id res chain seq x y z
N MET A 1 33.50 23.22 -8.93
CA MET A 1 33.42 21.75 -8.88
C MET A 1 32.00 21.41 -8.44
N ALA A 2 31.12 21.09 -9.38
CA ALA A 2 29.72 20.79 -9.06
C ALA A 2 29.58 19.29 -8.78
N ILE A 3 28.95 18.94 -7.66
CA ILE A 3 28.68 17.54 -7.32
C ILE A 3 27.38 17.15 -8.03
N PHE A 4 27.51 16.35 -9.08
CA PHE A 4 26.37 15.61 -9.63
C PHE A 4 26.01 14.51 -8.64
N ILE A 5 25.06 14.79 -7.75
CA ILE A 5 24.37 13.73 -7.01
C ILE A 5 23.36 13.12 -7.97
N THR A 6 23.77 12.06 -8.68
CA THR A 6 22.84 11.16 -9.35
C THR A 6 22.07 10.43 -8.25
N ILE A 7 20.93 10.98 -7.85
CA ILE A 7 20.00 10.28 -6.96
C ILE A 7 19.53 9.02 -7.72
N LEU A 8 19.74 7.87 -7.10
CA LEU A 8 19.32 6.57 -7.64
C LEU A 8 17.78 6.56 -7.63
N LEU A 9 17.16 6.33 -8.79
CA LEU A 9 15.76 6.68 -9.03
C LEU A 9 14.79 5.61 -8.51
N MET A 10 14.65 5.52 -7.20
CA MET A 10 13.41 5.05 -6.57
C MET A 10 12.35 6.15 -6.66
N PHE A 11 11.15 5.81 -7.14
CA PHE A 11 9.98 6.70 -6.98
C PHE A 11 9.41 6.57 -5.57
N ILE A 12 8.90 7.69 -5.06
CA ILE A 12 8.56 7.88 -3.65
C ILE A 12 7.04 8.07 -3.55
N GLY A 13 6.37 7.07 -2.97
CA GLY A 13 4.92 7.06 -2.78
C GLY A 13 4.45 7.98 -1.64
N PRO A 14 3.13 8.02 -1.35
CA PRO A 14 2.61 8.66 -0.15
C PRO A 14 3.20 7.97 1.09
N LYS A 15 3.28 8.69 2.22
CA LYS A 15 4.01 8.23 3.41
C LYS A 15 3.23 8.36 4.69
N TRP A 16 3.58 7.54 5.68
CA TRP A 16 3.02 7.65 7.02
C TRP A 16 3.42 8.96 7.70
N THR A 17 2.48 9.60 8.38
CA THR A 17 2.69 10.81 9.18
C THR A 17 3.30 10.52 10.55
N LYS A 18 3.24 9.27 11.01
CA LYS A 18 3.82 8.76 12.26
C LYS A 18 4.90 7.70 11.99
N LYS A 19 5.78 7.51 12.98
CA LYS A 19 6.97 6.62 12.89
C LYS A 19 6.89 5.37 13.77
N ASN A 20 5.88 5.24 14.62
CA ASN A 20 5.52 3.97 15.25
C ASN A 20 4.23 3.48 14.59
N LEU A 21 4.29 2.30 13.98
CA LEU A 21 3.20 1.70 13.21
C LEU A 21 2.76 0.40 13.91
N SER A 22 1.46 0.27 14.16
CA SER A 22 0.88 -0.98 14.65
C SER A 22 0.67 -1.96 13.50
N TRP A 23 0.93 -3.24 13.72
CA TRP A 23 0.69 -4.29 12.72
C TRP A 23 0.00 -5.50 13.36
N ARG A 24 -0.73 -6.26 12.54
CA ARG A 24 -1.41 -7.48 13.00
C ARG A 24 -1.61 -8.45 11.84
N VAL A 25 -1.34 -9.73 12.11
CA VAL A 25 -1.78 -10.82 11.21
C VAL A 25 -3.20 -11.23 11.59
N THR A 26 -4.15 -11.10 10.66
CA THR A 26 -5.58 -11.39 10.89
C THR A 26 -6.05 -12.69 10.23
N ASN A 27 -5.33 -13.15 9.21
CA ASN A 27 -5.47 -14.49 8.65
C ASN A 27 -4.08 -15.11 8.42
N PHE A 28 -3.91 -16.38 8.79
CA PHE A 28 -2.63 -17.09 8.79
C PHE A 28 -2.56 -18.14 7.69
N SER A 29 -1.34 -18.42 7.22
CA SER A 29 -1.07 -19.44 6.21
C SER A 29 -1.37 -20.87 6.70
N ASP A 30 -2.06 -21.69 5.90
CA ASP A 30 -2.19 -23.14 6.13
C ASP A 30 -0.86 -23.91 5.86
N ARG A 31 0.23 -23.21 5.47
CA ARG A 31 1.54 -23.81 5.14
C ARG A 31 2.57 -23.70 6.26
N LEU A 32 2.42 -22.73 7.17
CA LEU A 32 3.38 -22.39 8.23
C LEU A 32 2.65 -22.18 9.55
N SER A 33 3.26 -22.55 10.69
CA SER A 33 2.65 -22.26 11.99
C SER A 33 2.61 -20.75 12.28
N ASP A 34 1.58 -20.29 12.98
CA ASP A 34 1.34 -18.89 13.35
C ASP A 34 2.58 -18.21 13.95
N SER A 35 3.31 -18.93 14.79
CA SER A 35 4.57 -18.49 15.42
C SER A 35 5.68 -18.23 14.40
N THR A 36 5.79 -19.05 13.36
CA THR A 36 6.72 -18.88 12.25
C THR A 36 6.32 -17.66 11.41
N VAL A 37 5.04 -17.56 11.04
CA VAL A 37 4.51 -16.39 10.31
C VAL A 37 4.81 -15.11 11.08
N LYS A 38 4.43 -15.01 12.36
CA LYS A 38 4.72 -13.83 13.19
C LYS A 38 6.22 -13.53 13.28
N SER A 39 7.08 -14.54 13.44
CA SER A 39 8.52 -14.32 13.52
C SER A 39 9.12 -13.76 12.23
N GLU A 40 8.63 -14.20 11.07
CA GLU A 40 9.13 -13.77 9.76
C GLU A 40 8.56 -12.41 9.35
N ILE A 41 7.30 -12.14 9.63
CA ILE A 41 6.66 -10.83 9.48
C ILE A 41 7.38 -9.79 10.37
N ALA A 42 7.62 -10.10 11.63
CA ALA A 42 8.40 -9.24 12.53
C ALA A 42 9.84 -9.05 12.03
N ARG A 43 10.48 -10.10 11.47
CA ARG A 43 11.84 -10.02 10.88
C ARG A 43 11.87 -9.12 9.64
N ALA A 44 10.86 -9.18 8.79
CA ALA A 44 10.70 -8.36 7.59
C ALA A 44 10.48 -6.87 7.94
N LEU A 45 9.56 -6.57 8.85
CA LEU A 45 9.38 -5.20 9.38
C LEU A 45 10.65 -4.68 10.06
N LYS A 46 11.36 -5.54 10.81
CA LYS A 46 12.61 -5.17 11.48
C LYS A 46 13.67 -4.67 10.51
N ALA A 47 13.80 -5.29 9.33
CA ALA A 47 14.80 -4.90 8.32
C ALA A 47 14.68 -3.42 7.92
N TRP A 48 13.46 -2.89 7.82
CA TRP A 48 13.21 -1.47 7.55
C TRP A 48 13.51 -0.57 8.77
N SER A 49 13.09 -0.97 9.98
CA SER A 49 13.40 -0.23 11.21
C SER A 49 14.89 -0.24 11.59
N ASP A 50 15.68 -1.19 11.07
CA ASP A 50 17.14 -1.27 11.27
C ASP A 50 17.92 -0.23 10.46
N VAL A 51 17.27 0.46 9.51
CA VAL A 51 17.92 1.45 8.64
C VAL A 51 17.24 2.82 8.63
N ALA A 52 15.96 2.89 8.97
CA ALA A 52 15.15 4.12 8.98
C ALA A 52 14.63 4.47 10.38
N ASP A 53 14.23 5.73 10.57
CA ASP A 53 13.56 6.21 11.79
C ASP A 53 12.09 5.71 11.82
N LEU A 54 11.93 4.41 12.06
CA LEU A 54 10.68 3.67 12.09
C LEU A 54 10.69 2.65 13.24
N SER A 55 9.50 2.32 13.74
CA SER A 55 9.28 1.31 14.78
C SER A 55 7.95 0.61 14.54
N PHE A 56 7.87 -0.67 14.91
CA PHE A 56 6.73 -1.55 14.61
C PHE A 56 6.27 -2.28 15.86
N THR A 57 4.97 -2.24 16.13
CA THR A 57 4.36 -2.83 17.34
C THR A 57 3.26 -3.81 16.95
N GLU A 58 3.36 -5.08 17.37
CA GLU A 58 2.26 -6.03 17.17
C GLU A 58 1.07 -5.66 18.08
N VAL A 59 -0.14 -5.62 17.53
CA VAL A 59 -1.37 -5.31 18.29
C VAL A 59 -2.44 -6.41 18.13
N SER A 60 -3.40 -6.44 19.06
CA SER A 60 -4.57 -7.33 18.98
C SER A 60 -5.72 -6.79 18.14
N SER A 61 -5.72 -5.48 17.86
CA SER A 61 -6.75 -4.71 17.15
C SER A 61 -6.32 -3.24 17.06
N GLY A 62 -6.65 -2.54 15.97
CA GLY A 62 -6.23 -1.15 15.75
C GLY A 62 -4.84 -1.05 15.11
N GLU A 63 -4.54 -1.99 14.23
CA GLU A 63 -3.41 -2.04 13.33
C GLU A 63 -3.42 -0.90 12.29
N ASP A 64 -2.24 -0.40 11.94
CA ASP A 64 -1.98 0.49 10.80
C ASP A 64 -1.62 -0.29 9.52
N ILE A 65 -1.37 -1.59 9.66
CA ILE A 65 -1.04 -2.54 8.59
C ILE A 65 -1.72 -3.87 8.93
N GLU A 66 -2.80 -4.23 8.23
CA GLU A 66 -3.34 -5.59 8.26
C GLU A 66 -2.45 -6.50 7.41
N ILE A 67 -2.09 -7.67 7.95
CA ILE A 67 -1.45 -8.76 7.22
C ILE A 67 -2.40 -9.94 7.13
N LYS A 68 -2.63 -10.45 5.92
CA LYS A 68 -3.48 -11.64 5.71
C LYS A 68 -2.97 -12.56 4.61
N PHE A 69 -2.95 -13.85 4.91
CA PHE A 69 -2.79 -14.92 3.93
C PHE A 69 -4.17 -15.30 3.41
N VAL A 70 -4.37 -15.27 2.09
CA VAL A 70 -5.67 -15.43 1.43
C VAL A 70 -5.48 -16.04 0.04
N THR A 71 -6.52 -16.59 -0.58
CA THR A 71 -6.42 -17.21 -1.91
C THR A 71 -7.45 -16.65 -2.87
N GLY A 72 -7.09 -16.41 -4.14
CA GLY A 72 -8.02 -15.95 -5.16
C GLY A 72 -8.67 -14.61 -4.80
N SER A 73 -9.99 -14.49 -4.99
CA SER A 73 -10.75 -13.27 -4.71
C SER A 73 -10.99 -13.03 -3.22
N HIS A 74 -10.35 -12.01 -2.66
CA HIS A 74 -10.33 -11.71 -1.23
C HIS A 74 -10.84 -10.29 -0.87
N ASN A 75 -11.83 -9.81 -1.64
CA ASN A 75 -12.67 -8.63 -1.38
C ASN A 75 -12.02 -7.23 -1.47
N ASP A 76 -10.79 -7.12 -1.96
CA ASP A 76 -10.10 -5.85 -2.25
C ASP A 76 -10.08 -5.47 -3.74
N GLY A 77 -10.65 -6.34 -4.59
CA GLY A 77 -10.68 -6.21 -6.04
C GLY A 77 -9.49 -6.80 -6.79
N ASN A 78 -8.49 -7.37 -6.11
CA ASN A 78 -7.22 -7.83 -6.71
C ASN A 78 -7.02 -9.34 -6.44
N PRO A 79 -7.75 -10.21 -7.18
CA PRO A 79 -7.70 -11.65 -6.93
C PRO A 79 -6.33 -12.24 -7.31
N PHE A 80 -5.75 -13.05 -6.43
CA PHE A 80 -4.54 -13.83 -6.74
C PHE A 80 -4.81 -14.95 -7.76
N ASP A 81 -3.76 -15.40 -8.46
CA ASP A 81 -3.87 -16.38 -9.54
C ASP A 81 -3.56 -17.85 -9.16
N GLY A 82 -3.12 -18.10 -7.92
CA GLY A 82 -2.73 -19.42 -7.43
C GLY A 82 -1.22 -19.69 -7.58
N GLU A 83 -0.78 -20.90 -7.20
CA GLU A 83 0.63 -21.32 -7.16
C GLU A 83 1.42 -20.92 -8.43
N GLY A 84 2.43 -20.06 -8.25
CA GLY A 84 3.38 -19.64 -9.29
C GLY A 84 3.00 -18.34 -10.00
N GLY A 85 2.70 -17.27 -9.27
CA GLY A 85 2.27 -16.01 -9.89
C GLY A 85 2.49 -14.72 -9.10
N VAL A 86 1.39 -14.07 -8.76
CA VAL A 86 1.37 -12.92 -7.85
C VAL A 86 1.52 -13.46 -6.43
N LEU A 87 2.77 -13.50 -5.95
CA LEU A 87 3.10 -14.08 -4.64
C LEU A 87 2.38 -13.36 -3.48
N ALA A 88 2.24 -12.04 -3.62
CA ALA A 88 1.66 -11.13 -2.65
C ALA A 88 1.33 -9.79 -3.34
N HIS A 89 0.67 -8.90 -2.61
CA HIS A 89 0.64 -7.46 -2.90
C HIS A 89 0.42 -6.65 -1.62
N ALA A 90 0.88 -5.40 -1.61
CA ALA A 90 0.59 -4.45 -0.54
C ALA A 90 0.06 -3.11 -1.04
N PHE A 91 -0.67 -2.42 -0.16
CA PHE A 91 -1.21 -1.08 -0.39
C PHE A 91 -0.29 -0.01 0.18
N TYR A 92 -0.26 1.16 -0.45
CA TYR A 92 0.52 2.30 0.02
C TYR A 92 0.01 2.88 1.36
N PRO A 93 0.84 3.67 2.08
CA PRO A 93 0.48 4.38 3.30
C PRO A 93 -0.85 5.14 3.21
N GLN A 94 -1.84 4.57 3.90
CA GLN A 94 -3.20 5.04 4.19
C GLN A 94 -3.96 3.87 4.84
N THR A 95 -3.82 2.68 4.25
CA THR A 95 -4.14 1.40 4.89
C THR A 95 -2.90 0.53 5.05
N GLY A 96 -1.90 0.60 4.15
CA GLY A 96 -0.64 -0.13 4.28
C GLY A 96 -0.72 -1.66 4.18
N ASP A 97 -1.92 -2.23 4.07
CA ASP A 97 -2.17 -3.67 4.23
C ASP A 97 -1.35 -4.52 3.26
N ALA A 98 -0.92 -5.71 3.70
CA ALA A 98 -0.12 -6.65 2.92
C ALA A 98 -0.82 -8.02 2.85
N HIS A 99 -1.15 -8.45 1.63
CA HIS A 99 -1.86 -9.69 1.34
C HIS A 99 -0.90 -10.69 0.68
N PHE A 100 -0.98 -11.96 1.06
CA PHE A 100 -0.08 -13.03 0.57
C PHE A 100 -0.92 -14.19 0.01
N ASP A 101 -0.58 -14.73 -1.17
CA ASP A 101 -1.36 -15.85 -1.73
C ASP A 101 -1.05 -17.15 -0.98
N ASP A 102 -2.01 -17.68 -0.22
CA ASP A 102 -1.82 -18.95 0.49
C ASP A 102 -1.90 -20.18 -0.42
N ALA A 103 -2.14 -20.00 -1.72
CA ALA A 103 -1.88 -21.03 -2.71
C ALA A 103 -0.38 -21.30 -2.90
N GLU A 104 0.49 -20.31 -2.63
CA GLU A 104 1.93 -20.47 -2.75
C GLU A 104 2.52 -21.42 -1.70
N LEU A 105 3.60 -22.10 -2.08
CA LEU A 105 4.31 -23.03 -1.22
C LEU A 105 5.33 -22.29 -0.35
N TRP A 106 4.83 -21.49 0.59
CA TRP A 106 5.60 -20.67 1.51
C TRP A 106 6.68 -21.46 2.26
N VAL A 107 7.90 -20.94 2.25
CA VAL A 107 9.05 -21.48 2.97
C VAL A 107 9.75 -20.40 3.81
N VAL A 108 10.66 -20.85 4.67
CA VAL A 108 11.49 -20.01 5.53
C VAL A 108 12.91 -20.56 5.54
N ASN A 109 13.89 -19.69 5.29
CA ASN A 109 15.33 -19.96 5.41
C ASN A 109 15.82 -21.13 4.53
N LYS A 110 15.20 -21.31 3.35
CA LYS A 110 15.53 -22.36 2.37
C LYS A 110 15.00 -22.00 0.97
N THR A 111 15.54 -22.63 -0.06
CA THR A 111 15.09 -22.46 -1.45
C THR A 111 13.60 -22.77 -1.62
N GLY A 112 12.88 -21.82 -2.23
CA GLY A 112 11.43 -21.81 -2.48
C GLY A 112 10.93 -20.37 -2.56
N ILE A 113 9.64 -20.14 -2.27
CA ILE A 113 9.10 -18.80 -2.01
C ILE A 113 9.33 -18.47 -0.52
N ASP A 114 10.43 -17.80 -0.21
CA ASP A 114 10.83 -17.44 1.15
C ASP A 114 9.98 -16.26 1.63
N LEU A 115 9.19 -16.50 2.69
CA LEU A 115 8.21 -15.55 3.18
C LEU A 115 8.84 -14.21 3.58
N PHE A 116 10.04 -14.20 4.17
CA PHE A 116 10.68 -12.96 4.58
C PHE A 116 11.08 -12.09 3.38
N ILE A 117 11.60 -12.68 2.30
CA ILE A 117 12.00 -11.89 1.11
C ILE A 117 10.76 -11.21 0.49
N VAL A 118 9.65 -11.94 0.36
CA VAL A 118 8.40 -11.36 -0.17
C VAL A 118 7.81 -10.34 0.82
N ALA A 119 7.67 -10.69 2.11
CA ALA A 119 7.10 -9.78 3.10
C ALA A 119 7.93 -8.51 3.28
N ALA A 120 9.25 -8.57 3.19
CA ALA A 120 10.09 -7.38 3.26
C ALA A 120 9.89 -6.47 2.04
N HIS A 121 9.72 -7.04 0.83
CA HIS A 121 9.34 -6.30 -0.38
C HIS A 121 7.98 -5.63 -0.23
N GLU A 122 6.94 -6.38 0.13
CA GLU A 122 5.59 -5.85 0.36
C GLU A 122 5.59 -4.74 1.42
N PHE A 123 6.35 -4.89 2.50
CA PHE A 123 6.46 -3.83 3.52
C PHE A 123 7.20 -2.58 3.03
N GLY A 124 8.01 -2.66 1.96
CA GLY A 124 8.49 -1.46 1.28
C GLY A 124 7.35 -0.67 0.64
N HIS A 125 6.41 -1.36 -0.02
CA HIS A 125 5.16 -0.74 -0.49
C HIS A 125 4.28 -0.24 0.66
N SER A 126 4.08 -1.02 1.74
CA SER A 126 3.38 -0.57 2.96
C SER A 126 4.00 0.66 3.63
N LEU A 127 5.26 0.99 3.31
CA LEU A 127 6.00 2.15 3.80
C LEU A 127 6.15 3.28 2.77
N GLY A 128 5.63 3.13 1.55
CA GLY A 128 5.65 4.18 0.52
C GLY A 128 6.87 4.18 -0.40
N LEU A 129 7.51 3.02 -0.62
CA LEU A 129 8.49 2.83 -1.69
C LEU A 129 7.79 2.23 -2.92
N ASP A 130 8.05 2.80 -4.09
CA ASP A 130 7.73 2.14 -5.36
C ASP A 130 8.81 1.11 -5.73
N HIS A 131 8.55 0.33 -6.77
CA HIS A 131 9.52 -0.61 -7.31
C HIS A 131 10.83 0.06 -7.75
N SER A 132 11.95 -0.62 -7.53
CA SER A 132 13.27 -0.20 -8.01
C SER A 132 13.49 -0.54 -9.49
N GLN A 133 14.29 0.30 -10.15
CA GLN A 133 14.88 0.05 -11.47
C GLN A 133 16.12 -0.88 -11.42
N ASN A 134 16.61 -1.20 -10.22
CA ASN A 134 17.77 -2.05 -10.02
C ASN A 134 17.33 -3.48 -9.69
N ASP A 135 17.59 -4.43 -10.59
CA ASP A 135 17.24 -5.85 -10.43
C ASP A 135 17.90 -6.53 -9.20
N ASP A 136 18.96 -5.93 -8.62
CA ASP A 136 19.63 -6.42 -7.39
C ASP A 136 19.02 -5.86 -6.08
N ALA A 137 18.06 -4.93 -6.14
CA ALA A 137 17.41 -4.32 -4.97
C ALA A 137 16.23 -5.16 -4.44
N LEU A 138 15.88 -5.03 -3.15
CA LEU A 138 14.72 -5.73 -2.60
C LEU A 138 13.44 -5.31 -3.31
N MET A 139 13.29 -4.01 -3.59
CA MET A 139 12.13 -3.46 -4.30
C MET A 139 12.12 -3.76 -5.80
N ALA A 140 12.98 -4.61 -6.34
CA ALA A 140 12.89 -5.04 -7.74
C ALA A 140 11.57 -5.81 -7.98
N PRO A 141 10.83 -5.55 -9.08
CA PRO A 141 9.50 -6.15 -9.34
C PRO A 141 9.52 -7.63 -9.72
N ASN A 142 10.64 -8.33 -9.54
CA ASN A 142 10.78 -9.76 -9.83
C ASN A 142 11.37 -10.44 -8.60
N TYR A 143 10.68 -11.45 -8.06
CA TYR A 143 11.18 -12.21 -6.91
C TYR A 143 12.58 -12.82 -7.21
N PRO A 144 13.63 -12.45 -6.47
CA PRO A 144 15.01 -12.86 -6.78
C PRO A 144 15.32 -14.30 -6.35
N GLY A 145 14.39 -14.97 -5.66
CA GLY A 145 14.61 -16.24 -4.99
C GLY A 145 15.01 -16.08 -3.52
N TYR A 146 15.21 -17.21 -2.85
CA TYR A 146 15.73 -17.24 -1.49
C TYR A 146 17.20 -16.76 -1.46
N ILE A 147 17.48 -15.71 -0.69
CA ILE A 147 18.84 -15.21 -0.45
C ILE A 147 19.22 -15.43 1.03
N PRO A 148 20.26 -16.23 1.34
CA PRO A 148 20.65 -16.52 2.72
C PRO A 148 21.25 -15.29 3.41
N ASN A 149 20.78 -15.00 4.63
CA ASN A 149 21.21 -13.84 5.44
C ASN A 149 21.07 -12.49 4.72
N TYR A 150 19.99 -12.31 3.95
CA TYR A 150 19.74 -11.10 3.17
C TYR A 150 19.78 -9.81 4.01
N GLN A 151 20.27 -8.74 3.39
CA GLN A 151 20.30 -7.37 3.89
C GLN A 151 19.78 -6.45 2.79
N LEU A 152 19.05 -5.39 3.16
CA LEU A 152 18.54 -4.39 2.22
C LEU A 152 19.65 -3.85 1.33
N HIS A 153 19.37 -3.70 0.03
CA HIS A 153 20.33 -3.13 -0.91
C HIS A 153 20.50 -1.62 -0.60
N PRO A 154 21.68 -1.01 -0.86
CA PRO A 154 21.89 0.43 -0.64
C PRO A 154 20.88 1.37 -1.32
N ASP A 155 20.20 0.88 -2.37
CA ASP A 155 19.08 1.57 -3.03
C ASP A 155 17.82 1.60 -2.16
N ASP A 156 17.38 0.44 -1.64
CA ASP A 156 16.27 0.32 -0.69
C ASP A 156 16.52 1.19 0.56
N ILE A 157 17.75 1.16 1.07
CA ILE A 157 18.20 1.95 2.22
C ILE A 157 18.15 3.45 1.90
N ALA A 158 18.49 3.87 0.67
CA ALA A 158 18.38 5.26 0.26
C ALA A 158 16.91 5.71 0.18
N GLY A 159 16.04 4.93 -0.47
CA GLY A 159 14.62 5.26 -0.62
C GLY A 159 13.90 5.43 0.73
N ILE A 160 14.03 4.47 1.63
CA ILE A 160 13.38 4.53 2.95
C ILE A 160 13.89 5.68 3.82
N ARG A 161 15.18 6.04 3.68
CA ARG A 161 15.78 7.19 4.38
C ARG A 161 15.33 8.53 3.84
N VAL A 162 14.97 8.66 2.56
CA VAL A 162 14.34 9.89 2.04
C VAL A 162 12.92 10.05 2.59
N GLN A 163 12.17 8.95 2.77
CA GLN A 163 10.82 9.00 3.36
C GLN A 163 10.86 9.37 4.86
N TYR A 164 11.66 8.67 5.67
CA TYR A 164 11.56 8.70 7.14
C TYR A 164 12.81 9.24 7.86
N GLY A 165 13.95 9.39 7.18
CA GLY A 165 15.25 9.68 7.81
C GLY A 165 15.97 8.42 8.29
N GLU A 166 17.25 8.56 8.65
CA GLU A 166 18.06 7.45 9.17
C GLU A 166 17.61 7.02 10.57
N GLN A 167 17.76 5.73 10.89
CA GLN A 167 17.42 5.18 12.21
C GLN A 167 18.05 6.02 13.34
N GLN A 168 17.21 6.63 14.17
CA GLN A 168 17.66 7.26 15.39
C GLN A 168 17.89 6.19 16.47
N THR A 169 19.15 5.91 16.80
CA THR A 169 19.44 5.34 18.12
C THR A 169 18.84 6.27 19.18
N PRO A 170 18.08 5.77 20.18
CA PRO A 170 17.66 6.59 21.30
C PRO A 170 18.87 7.34 21.87
N PRO A 171 18.77 8.64 22.19
CA PRO A 171 19.88 9.38 22.77
C PRO A 171 20.43 8.59 23.95
N ALA A 172 21.74 8.33 23.95
CA ALA A 172 22.39 7.76 25.11
C ALA A 172 22.17 8.74 26.27
N THR A 173 21.28 8.37 27.19
CA THR A 173 21.04 9.13 28.42
C THR A 173 22.23 8.89 29.34
N ASP A 174 23.38 9.44 28.96
CA ASP A 174 24.53 9.57 29.85
C ASP A 174 24.00 10.24 31.13
N PRO A 175 24.03 9.56 32.29
CA PRO A 175 23.69 10.21 33.53
C PRO A 175 24.67 11.37 33.70
N PRO A 176 24.23 12.56 34.17
CA PRO A 176 25.13 13.68 34.37
C PRO A 176 26.37 13.24 35.14
N ALA A 177 27.55 13.49 34.58
CA ALA A 177 28.82 12.99 35.10
C ALA A 177 29.21 13.70 36.41
N THR A 178 28.49 13.39 37.49
CA THR A 178 28.88 13.67 38.87
C THR A 178 30.00 12.72 39.24
N ASP A 179 31.21 13.12 38.86
CA ASP A 179 32.46 12.45 39.21
C ASP A 179 32.52 12.26 40.74
N PRO A 180 32.47 11.01 41.26
CA PRO A 180 32.41 10.77 42.69
C PRO A 180 33.78 11.09 43.31
N PRO A 181 33.86 11.88 44.39
CA PRO A 181 35.15 12.21 45.01
C PRO A 181 35.90 10.93 45.42
N ALA A 182 37.06 10.72 44.81
CA ALA A 182 37.89 9.54 45.06
C ALA A 182 38.28 9.47 46.55
N THR A 183 37.84 8.40 47.22
CA THR A 183 38.12 8.14 48.63
C THR A 183 38.93 6.85 48.75
N ASP A 184 40.11 6.97 49.36
CA ASP A 184 41.14 5.92 49.43
C ASP A 184 41.04 5.17 50.78
N PRO A 185 40.94 3.81 50.79
CA PRO A 185 40.80 3.02 52.03
C PRO A 185 42.10 2.26 52.41
N PRO A 186 42.21 1.72 53.64
CA PRO A 186 41.64 2.16 54.93
C PRO A 186 42.71 2.17 56.06
N ALA A 187 42.33 2.55 57.30
CA ALA A 187 43.16 2.37 58.50
C ALA A 187 42.35 2.03 59.78
N THR A 188 42.99 1.26 60.67
CA THR A 188 42.50 0.61 61.91
C THR A 188 43.10 1.26 63.18
N ASP A 189 42.55 1.27 64.41
CA ASP A 189 41.28 0.87 65.10
C ASP A 189 41.45 1.44 66.58
N PRO A 190 40.70 1.14 67.69
CA PRO A 190 39.50 0.32 67.89
C PRO A 190 38.40 1.09 68.74
N PRO A 191 37.68 0.60 69.80
CA PRO A 191 36.28 1.03 70.04
C PRO A 191 35.97 1.74 71.39
N ALA A 192 34.77 2.32 71.52
CA ALA A 192 34.14 2.63 72.82
C ALA A 192 32.59 2.75 72.78
N THR A 193 31.91 1.80 73.45
CA THR A 193 30.64 1.90 74.23
C THR A 193 29.47 2.82 73.81
N ASP A 194 28.30 2.18 73.61
CA ASP A 194 26.93 2.71 73.64
C ASP A 194 26.48 3.21 75.04
N PRO A 195 25.47 4.09 75.15
CA PRO A 195 24.25 3.66 75.88
C PRO A 195 22.90 4.10 75.24
N PRO A 196 21.80 3.36 75.48
CA PRO A 196 20.51 3.52 74.80
C PRO A 196 19.46 4.33 75.59
N ALA A 197 18.19 4.26 75.14
CA ALA A 197 16.93 4.78 75.73
C ALA A 197 16.51 6.20 75.24
N THR A 198 15.23 6.56 75.05
CA THR A 198 13.95 5.80 75.19
C THR A 198 12.83 6.44 74.34
N ASP A 199 11.84 5.64 73.93
CA ASP A 199 10.55 6.10 73.38
C ASP A 199 9.46 6.11 74.48
N PRO A 200 8.59 7.14 74.54
CA PRO A 200 7.20 6.97 75.00
C PRO A 200 6.16 7.82 74.20
N PRO A 201 4.84 7.53 74.30
CA PRO A 201 4.11 7.13 73.08
C PRO A 201 2.73 7.77 72.86
N ALA A 202 1.96 7.21 71.91
CA ALA A 202 0.49 7.33 71.72
C ALA A 202 -0.02 8.67 71.11
N THR A 203 -1.25 8.80 70.60
CA THR A 203 -2.47 7.95 70.64
C THR A 203 -3.20 7.88 69.28
N ASP A 204 -3.87 6.76 69.00
CA ASP A 204 -4.83 6.58 67.89
C ASP A 204 -6.29 6.57 68.39
N PRO A 205 -7.19 7.38 67.80
CA PRO A 205 -8.65 7.22 67.90
C PRO A 205 -9.37 7.34 66.51
N PRO A 206 -10.58 6.78 66.34
CA PRO A 206 -10.74 5.55 65.56
C PRO A 206 -11.57 5.70 64.27
N ALA A 207 -11.64 4.62 63.49
CA ALA A 207 -12.32 4.57 62.20
C ALA A 207 -13.86 4.61 62.27
N THR A 208 -14.48 5.25 61.28
CA THR A 208 -15.85 5.01 60.80
C THR A 208 -15.94 5.22 59.30
N ASP A 209 -16.58 4.28 58.60
CA ASP A 209 -16.86 4.31 57.16
C ASP A 209 -18.38 4.43 56.91
N PRO A 210 -18.85 5.42 56.14
CA PRO A 210 -20.20 5.46 55.59
C PRO A 210 -20.23 5.58 54.04
N PRO A 211 -21.33 5.16 53.39
CA PRO A 211 -21.22 4.29 52.22
C PRO A 211 -21.33 4.99 50.85
N ALA A 212 -21.06 4.22 49.80
CA ALA A 212 -21.32 4.59 48.41
C ALA A 212 -22.80 4.95 48.16
N THR A 213 -23.00 5.96 47.31
CA THR A 213 -24.32 6.38 46.82
C THR A 213 -24.40 6.23 45.30
N ASP A 214 -25.39 5.47 44.82
CA ASP A 214 -25.74 5.44 43.40
C ASP A 214 -26.16 6.83 42.90
N HIS A 215 -25.73 7.16 41.69
CA HIS A 215 -26.31 8.25 40.89
C HIS A 215 -27.14 7.65 39.75
N PRO A 216 -28.45 7.95 39.65
CA PRO A 216 -29.29 7.42 38.58
C PRO A 216 -28.97 8.10 37.25
N ALA A 217 -28.85 7.31 36.18
CA ALA A 217 -28.80 7.84 34.82
C ALA A 217 -30.18 8.37 34.41
N THR A 218 -30.26 9.65 34.05
CA THR A 218 -31.46 10.26 33.45
C THR A 218 -31.33 10.27 31.94
N ASP A 219 -32.08 9.39 31.28
CA ASP A 219 -32.15 9.27 29.83
C ASP A 219 -32.94 10.45 29.20
N PRO A 220 -32.44 11.14 28.16
CA PRO A 220 -33.17 12.21 27.49
C PRO A 220 -34.25 11.64 26.55
N PRO A 221 -35.45 12.25 26.46
CA PRO A 221 -36.53 11.72 25.65
C PRO A 221 -36.28 11.86 24.15
N ALA A 222 -36.48 10.78 23.40
CA ALA A 222 -36.47 10.81 21.94
C ALA A 222 -37.69 11.59 21.39
N THR A 223 -37.44 12.46 20.40
CA THR A 223 -38.50 13.12 19.61
C THR A 223 -38.39 12.69 18.15
N ASP A 224 -39.37 11.92 17.70
CA ASP A 224 -39.42 11.33 16.35
C ASP A 224 -39.91 12.37 15.32
N PRO A 225 -39.20 12.62 14.20
CA PRO A 225 -39.66 13.52 13.15
C PRO A 225 -40.75 12.84 12.28
N PRO A 226 -41.77 13.58 11.80
CA PRO A 226 -42.89 13.00 11.06
C PRO A 226 -42.46 12.52 9.67
N ALA A 227 -42.82 11.28 9.33
CA ALA A 227 -42.62 10.74 7.99
C ALA A 227 -43.50 11.43 6.95
N THR A 228 -42.92 11.72 5.77
CA THR A 228 -43.64 12.14 4.56
C THR A 228 -43.15 11.31 3.38
N ASP A 229 -44.00 10.44 2.86
CA ASP A 229 -43.68 9.62 1.67
C ASP A 229 -43.46 10.50 0.42
N PRO A 230 -42.38 10.28 -0.35
CA PRO A 230 -42.25 10.85 -1.69
C PRO A 230 -43.20 10.12 -2.67
N PRO A 231 -43.74 10.82 -3.69
CA PRO A 231 -44.71 10.24 -4.61
C PRO A 231 -44.08 9.21 -5.55
N ILE A 232 -44.82 8.12 -5.81
CA ILE A 232 -44.41 7.04 -6.71
C ILE A 232 -44.33 7.55 -8.16
N PRO A 233 -43.18 7.45 -8.86
CA PRO A 233 -43.08 7.75 -10.28
C PRO A 233 -43.67 6.61 -11.13
N THR A 234 -44.25 6.96 -12.28
CA THR A 234 -44.78 6.00 -13.26
C THR A 234 -43.66 5.17 -13.92
N PRO A 235 -43.94 3.94 -14.38
CA PRO A 235 -42.93 3.06 -14.94
C PRO A 235 -42.41 3.57 -16.28
N ALA A 236 -41.17 4.05 -16.30
CA ALA A 236 -40.41 4.22 -17.53
C ALA A 236 -40.13 2.84 -18.17
N VAL A 237 -40.08 2.78 -19.49
CA VAL A 237 -39.69 1.55 -20.20
C VAL A 237 -38.18 1.38 -20.08
N THR A 238 -37.75 0.52 -19.16
CA THR A 238 -36.33 0.21 -18.97
C THR A 238 -35.78 -0.56 -20.16
N VAL A 239 -35.18 0.16 -21.12
CA VAL A 239 -34.13 -0.42 -21.96
C VAL A 239 -32.96 -0.71 -21.03
N THR A 240 -32.78 -1.97 -20.64
CA THR A 240 -31.71 -2.35 -19.73
C THR A 240 -30.36 -2.02 -20.39
N PRO A 241 -29.51 -1.16 -19.80
CA PRO A 241 -28.16 -0.97 -20.33
C PRO A 241 -27.41 -2.31 -20.29
N PRO A 242 -26.42 -2.53 -21.18
CA PRO A 242 -25.60 -3.74 -21.12
C PRO A 242 -24.95 -3.88 -19.72
N PRO A 243 -24.73 -5.11 -19.22
CA PRO A 243 -24.06 -5.31 -17.94
C PRO A 243 -22.74 -4.54 -17.91
N VAL A 244 -22.44 -3.89 -16.77
CA VAL A 244 -21.30 -2.95 -16.62
C VAL A 244 -19.98 -3.55 -17.14
N ASP A 245 -19.80 -4.86 -16.98
CA ASP A 245 -18.64 -5.62 -17.47
C ASP A 245 -18.43 -5.60 -19.00
N ASN A 246 -19.43 -5.22 -19.79
CA ASN A 246 -19.38 -5.09 -21.25
C ASN A 246 -19.46 -3.62 -21.71
N ARG A 247 -19.32 -2.63 -20.82
CA ARG A 247 -19.18 -1.23 -21.25
C ARG A 247 -17.82 -1.05 -21.95
N PRO A 248 -17.76 -0.33 -23.08
CA PRO A 248 -16.50 0.05 -23.70
C PRO A 248 -15.70 1.00 -22.81
N GLU A 249 -14.41 0.71 -22.70
CA GLU A 249 -13.40 1.41 -21.89
C GLU A 249 -12.43 2.20 -22.81
N LEU A 250 -12.52 2.01 -24.12
CA LEU A 250 -11.67 2.59 -25.16
C LEU A 250 -12.51 3.07 -26.34
N CYS A 251 -12.15 4.22 -26.90
CA CYS A 251 -12.66 4.71 -28.19
C CYS A 251 -11.49 4.95 -29.14
N PHE A 252 -11.47 4.31 -30.31
CA PHE A 252 -10.45 4.53 -31.35
C PHE A 252 -10.99 4.24 -32.74
N ASN A 253 -10.53 5.01 -33.74
CA ASN A 253 -10.85 4.83 -35.17
C ASN A 253 -12.37 4.76 -35.50
N GLY A 254 -13.23 5.36 -34.66
CA GLY A 254 -14.69 5.32 -34.80
C GLY A 254 -15.37 4.07 -34.21
N TYR A 255 -14.64 3.26 -33.45
CA TYR A 255 -15.14 2.06 -32.76
C TYR A 255 -14.99 2.20 -31.24
N GLU A 256 -15.92 1.56 -30.54
CA GLU A 256 -15.90 1.38 -29.09
C GLU A 256 -15.30 0.00 -28.75
N ALA A 257 -14.53 -0.09 -27.66
CA ALA A 257 -13.80 -1.32 -27.33
C ALA A 257 -13.52 -1.53 -25.82
N THR A 258 -13.25 -2.77 -25.44
CA THR A 258 -12.89 -3.21 -24.08
C THR A 258 -11.72 -4.20 -24.16
N ILE A 259 -10.76 -4.18 -23.22
CA ILE A 259 -9.69 -5.20 -23.17
C ILE A 259 -9.80 -6.03 -21.89
N LYS A 260 -10.24 -7.29 -22.01
CA LYS A 260 -10.38 -8.21 -20.87
C LYS A 260 -9.80 -9.59 -21.17
N SER A 261 -9.07 -10.14 -20.20
CA SER A 261 -8.49 -11.50 -20.24
C SER A 261 -7.72 -11.81 -21.53
N LYS A 262 -6.79 -10.92 -21.91
CA LYS A 262 -5.87 -11.06 -23.07
C LYS A 262 -6.62 -11.11 -24.42
N LYS A 263 -7.81 -10.47 -24.49
CA LYS A 263 -8.62 -10.24 -25.70
C LYS A 263 -9.07 -8.78 -25.78
N LEU A 264 -9.09 -8.25 -27.00
CA LEU A 264 -9.77 -7.01 -27.37
C LEU A 264 -11.18 -7.36 -27.86
N TYR A 265 -12.19 -6.69 -27.33
CA TYR A 265 -13.59 -6.78 -27.74
C TYR A 265 -13.96 -5.49 -28.45
N GLU A 266 -14.49 -5.57 -29.67
CA GLU A 266 -14.93 -4.42 -30.47
C GLU A 266 -16.46 -4.37 -30.47
N PHE A 267 -17.01 -3.16 -30.41
CA PHE A 267 -18.44 -2.85 -30.40
C PHE A 267 -18.78 -1.84 -31.50
N ASP A 268 -20.04 -1.84 -31.94
CA ASP A 268 -20.61 -0.77 -32.76
C ASP A 268 -21.24 0.34 -31.89
N SER A 269 -21.73 1.40 -32.55
CA SER A 269 -22.35 2.56 -31.90
C SER A 269 -23.69 2.28 -31.21
N GLU A 270 -24.20 1.05 -31.25
CA GLU A 270 -25.36 0.60 -30.48
C GLU A 270 -24.93 -0.26 -29.26
N GLY A 271 -23.62 -0.35 -28.99
CA GLY A 271 -23.04 -1.19 -27.94
C GLY A 271 -23.10 -2.68 -28.24
N THR A 272 -23.38 -3.08 -29.49
CA THR A 272 -23.39 -4.50 -29.89
C THR A 272 -21.98 -4.96 -30.21
N ARG A 273 -21.53 -6.04 -29.56
CA ARG A 273 -20.19 -6.59 -29.76
C ARG A 273 -20.04 -7.19 -31.15
N THR A 274 -19.33 -6.49 -32.03
CA THR A 274 -19.04 -6.89 -33.41
C THR A 274 -17.90 -7.91 -33.50
N ARG A 275 -16.90 -7.86 -32.60
CA ARG A 275 -15.68 -8.67 -32.73
C ARG A 275 -15.03 -9.09 -31.42
N VAL A 276 -14.19 -10.12 -31.51
CA VAL A 276 -13.28 -10.57 -30.46
C VAL A 276 -11.94 -10.91 -31.08
N LEU A 277 -10.88 -10.20 -30.68
CA LEU A 277 -9.52 -10.36 -31.18
C LEU A 277 -8.61 -10.82 -30.05
N LYS A 278 -7.76 -11.81 -30.30
CA LYS A 278 -6.82 -12.34 -29.30
C LYS A 278 -5.50 -11.56 -29.34
N ILE A 279 -5.13 -10.95 -28.23
CA ILE A 279 -3.84 -10.28 -28.07
C ILE A 279 -2.75 -11.36 -28.01
N LYS A 280 -1.68 -11.13 -28.77
CA LYS A 280 -0.50 -12.01 -28.85
C LYS A 280 0.61 -11.44 -27.97
N LYS A 281 1.48 -12.30 -27.46
CA LYS A 281 2.73 -11.91 -26.82
C LYS A 281 3.90 -12.25 -27.73
N GLU A 282 4.91 -11.39 -27.77
CA GLU A 282 6.19 -11.72 -28.41
C GLU A 282 6.99 -12.75 -27.59
N LYS A 283 8.05 -13.33 -28.20
CA LYS A 283 8.82 -14.45 -27.62
C LYS A 283 9.79 -13.99 -26.52
N GLY A 284 9.26 -13.68 -25.33
CA GLY A 284 10.02 -13.42 -24.10
C GLY A 284 9.33 -13.98 -22.85
N ARG A 285 9.97 -13.94 -21.67
CA ARG A 285 9.41 -14.53 -20.43
C ARG A 285 8.54 -13.60 -19.57
N LYS A 286 8.55 -12.27 -19.73
CA LYS A 286 7.68 -11.34 -18.96
C LYS A 286 6.17 -11.61 -19.18
N ARG A 287 5.31 -11.51 -18.16
CA ARG A 287 3.85 -11.80 -18.23
C ARG A 287 3.10 -10.78 -19.12
N LEU A 288 1.97 -11.22 -19.70
CA LEU A 288 0.93 -10.32 -20.24
C LEU A 288 0.07 -9.82 -19.07
N PRO A 289 -0.60 -8.65 -19.16
CA PRO A 289 -1.53 -8.21 -18.14
C PRO A 289 -2.64 -9.25 -17.94
N GLU A 290 -2.94 -9.54 -16.68
CA GLU A 290 -3.96 -10.51 -16.28
C GLU A 290 -5.27 -9.83 -15.93
N LYS A 291 -5.17 -8.74 -15.18
CA LYS A 291 -6.15 -7.66 -15.13
C LYS A 291 -5.59 -6.45 -15.88
N THR A 292 -6.48 -5.65 -16.46
CA THR A 292 -6.18 -4.30 -16.93
C THR A 292 -7.11 -3.40 -16.12
N ARG A 293 -6.55 -2.45 -15.37
CA ARG A 293 -7.34 -1.48 -14.60
C ARG A 293 -7.84 -0.38 -15.53
N ALA A 294 -6.92 0.24 -16.25
CA ALA A 294 -7.16 1.31 -17.19
C ALA A 294 -6.50 1.02 -18.54
N ALA A 295 -7.06 1.56 -19.62
CA ALA A 295 -6.39 1.60 -20.91
C ALA A 295 -6.76 2.88 -21.65
N PHE A 296 -5.87 3.39 -22.49
CA PHE A 296 -6.15 4.53 -23.36
C PHE A 296 -5.38 4.44 -24.68
N ALA A 297 -6.02 4.86 -25.78
CA ALA A 297 -5.37 4.97 -27.09
C ALA A 297 -4.64 6.31 -27.19
N VAL A 298 -3.40 6.30 -27.68
CA VAL A 298 -2.58 7.51 -27.95
C VAL A 298 -2.38 7.74 -29.45
N SER A 299 -2.60 6.71 -30.27
CA SER A 299 -2.72 6.84 -31.72
C SER A 299 -3.59 5.72 -32.27
N GLU A 300 -3.94 5.79 -33.56
CA GLU A 300 -4.74 4.79 -34.28
C GLU A 300 -4.28 3.34 -34.12
N ASN A 301 -3.00 3.14 -33.77
CA ASN A 301 -2.36 1.83 -33.62
C ASN A 301 -1.75 1.58 -32.22
N LYS A 302 -1.72 2.55 -31.30
CA LYS A 302 -1.04 2.43 -30.00
C LYS A 302 -2.02 2.60 -28.83
N VAL A 303 -2.17 1.55 -28.03
CA VAL A 303 -2.91 1.56 -26.76
C VAL A 303 -1.96 1.30 -25.60
N TYR A 304 -2.02 2.15 -24.57
CA TYR A 304 -1.45 1.86 -23.27
C TYR A 304 -2.46 1.06 -22.45
N MET A 305 -1.98 0.00 -21.78
CA MET A 305 -2.74 -0.82 -20.85
C MET A 305 -2.05 -0.76 -19.49
N LEU A 306 -2.75 -0.34 -18.45
CA LEU A 306 -2.23 -0.21 -17.09
C LEU A 306 -2.79 -1.34 -16.21
N GLY A 307 -1.92 -1.95 -15.42
CA GLY A 307 -2.27 -2.81 -14.30
C GLY A 307 -2.15 -2.04 -12.98
N ASP A 308 -1.70 -2.71 -11.94
CA ASP A 308 -1.59 -2.18 -10.58
C ASP A 308 -0.36 -1.26 -10.43
N SER A 309 0.79 -1.73 -10.94
CA SER A 309 2.09 -1.04 -10.94
C SER A 309 2.80 -1.04 -12.31
N MET A 310 2.35 -1.87 -13.26
CA MET A 310 2.96 -2.07 -14.58
C MET A 310 2.11 -1.50 -15.72
N VAL A 311 2.77 -1.08 -16.79
CA VAL A 311 2.17 -0.66 -18.05
C VAL A 311 2.70 -1.48 -19.22
N TRP A 312 1.81 -1.82 -20.15
CA TRP A 312 2.11 -2.53 -21.40
C TRP A 312 1.65 -1.67 -22.58
N GLN A 313 2.44 -1.62 -23.65
CA GLN A 313 2.05 -0.94 -24.90
C GLN A 313 1.62 -1.98 -25.94
N LEU A 314 0.34 -1.94 -26.33
CA LEU A 314 -0.28 -2.79 -27.34
C LEU A 314 -0.25 -2.09 -28.70
N ASP A 315 0.35 -2.76 -29.69
CA ASP A 315 0.20 -2.43 -31.10
C ASP A 315 -1.05 -3.12 -31.66
N LEU A 316 -2.05 -2.31 -32.04
CA LEU A 316 -3.31 -2.79 -32.62
C LEU A 316 -3.13 -3.37 -34.04
N SER A 317 -2.12 -2.90 -34.80
CA SER A 317 -1.90 -3.34 -36.20
C SER A 317 -1.44 -4.80 -36.28
N SER A 318 -0.59 -5.23 -35.35
CA SER A 318 -0.15 -6.63 -35.23
C SER A 318 -0.92 -7.44 -34.18
N LEU A 319 -1.66 -6.76 -33.29
CA LEU A 319 -2.23 -7.28 -32.04
C LEU A 319 -1.15 -7.91 -31.14
N THR A 320 0.00 -7.24 -30.99
CA THR A 320 1.11 -7.72 -30.15
C THR A 320 1.48 -6.72 -29.05
N ILE A 321 2.03 -7.26 -27.97
CA ILE A 321 2.78 -6.53 -26.95
C ILE A 321 4.22 -7.04 -27.01
N SER A 322 5.17 -6.13 -27.22
CA SER A 322 6.61 -6.40 -27.15
C SER A 322 7.03 -6.60 -25.70
N SER A 323 8.05 -7.43 -25.45
CA SER A 323 8.64 -7.54 -24.11
C SER A 323 9.44 -6.31 -23.67
N GLU A 324 9.77 -5.41 -24.61
CA GLU A 324 10.48 -4.15 -24.37
C GLU A 324 9.51 -2.98 -24.11
N SER A 325 8.21 -3.15 -24.37
CA SER A 325 7.15 -2.18 -24.07
C SER A 325 6.46 -2.43 -22.73
N ILE A 326 7.08 -3.23 -21.85
CA ILE A 326 6.61 -3.55 -20.49
C ILE A 326 7.50 -2.82 -19.50
N LYS A 327 6.91 -1.86 -18.79
CA LYS A 327 7.57 -0.93 -17.86
C LYS A 327 6.74 -0.76 -16.59
N LEU A 328 7.32 -0.19 -15.54
CA LEU A 328 6.54 0.36 -14.43
C LEU A 328 5.75 1.60 -14.86
N ILE A 329 4.61 1.84 -14.21
CA ILE A 329 3.77 3.02 -14.44
C ILE A 329 4.57 4.31 -14.15
N SER A 330 5.42 4.29 -13.14
CA SER A 330 6.30 5.42 -12.75
C SER A 330 7.49 5.66 -13.70
N GLU A 331 7.90 4.69 -14.52
CA GLU A 331 8.87 4.91 -15.61
C GLU A 331 8.25 5.66 -16.79
N GLU A 332 7.07 5.21 -17.23
CA GLU A 332 6.41 5.73 -18.43
C GLU A 332 5.60 7.00 -18.13
N PHE A 333 5.07 7.14 -16.90
CA PHE A 333 4.33 8.31 -16.44
C PHE A 333 4.91 8.87 -15.12
N PRO A 334 6.10 9.51 -15.14
CA PRO A 334 6.79 9.99 -13.95
C PRO A 334 5.95 10.89 -13.03
N GLY A 335 5.88 10.50 -11.75
CA GLY A 335 5.13 11.22 -10.71
C GLY A 335 3.64 10.87 -10.62
N LEU A 336 3.11 10.02 -11.52
CA LEU A 336 1.78 9.44 -11.35
C LEU A 336 1.80 8.38 -10.23
N PRO A 337 0.85 8.39 -9.27
CA PRO A 337 0.76 7.33 -8.26
C PRO A 337 0.24 6.01 -8.84
N SER A 338 0.62 4.90 -8.20
CA SER A 338 0.09 3.57 -8.56
C SER A 338 -1.39 3.43 -8.17
N GLY A 339 -2.01 2.34 -8.62
CA GLY A 339 -3.43 2.08 -8.32
C GLY A 339 -4.42 2.90 -9.15
N THR A 340 -3.99 3.45 -10.29
CA THR A 340 -4.88 4.05 -11.30
C THR A 340 -6.04 3.11 -11.62
N GLU A 341 -7.27 3.61 -11.52
CA GLU A 341 -8.51 2.87 -11.74
C GLU A 341 -9.10 3.10 -13.14
N ALA A 342 -8.92 4.29 -13.71
CA ALA A 342 -9.29 4.61 -15.09
C ALA A 342 -8.30 5.62 -15.70
N ALA A 343 -8.26 5.73 -17.03
CA ALA A 343 -7.46 6.71 -17.74
C ALA A 343 -8.21 7.18 -18.99
N MET A 344 -8.13 8.48 -19.29
CA MET A 344 -8.81 9.10 -20.43
C MET A 344 -7.84 10.05 -21.14
N LEU A 345 -7.61 9.84 -22.43
CA LEU A 345 -6.96 10.84 -23.27
C LEU A 345 -7.94 12.00 -23.48
N TYR A 346 -7.57 13.21 -23.09
CA TYR A 346 -8.41 14.42 -23.21
C TYR A 346 -8.14 15.14 -24.54
N ASP A 347 -6.87 15.28 -24.92
CA ASP A 347 -6.42 15.82 -26.19
C ASP A 347 -5.18 15.05 -26.68
N THR A 348 -4.55 15.46 -27.79
CA THR A 348 -3.40 14.75 -28.37
C THR A 348 -2.13 14.71 -27.49
N GLN A 349 -2.13 15.39 -26.34
CA GLN A 349 -1.02 15.52 -25.39
C GLN A 349 -1.46 15.22 -23.96
N THR A 350 -2.66 15.67 -23.54
CA THR A 350 -3.12 15.54 -22.14
C THR A 350 -3.85 14.22 -21.86
N VAL A 351 -3.43 13.51 -20.82
CA VAL A 351 -4.14 12.36 -20.24
C VAL A 351 -4.61 12.71 -18.83
N TYR A 352 -5.84 12.32 -18.50
CA TYR A 352 -6.37 12.30 -17.15
C TYR A 352 -6.35 10.87 -16.60
N PHE A 353 -5.65 10.67 -15.50
CA PHE A 353 -5.57 9.41 -14.77
C PHE A 353 -6.41 9.50 -13.49
N PHE A 354 -7.29 8.54 -13.26
CA PHE A 354 -8.28 8.56 -12.18
C PHE A 354 -7.94 7.54 -11.10
N GLN A 355 -8.14 7.92 -9.84
CA GLN A 355 -7.93 7.11 -8.65
C GLN A 355 -9.04 7.45 -7.64
N SER A 356 -9.97 6.52 -7.46
CA SER A 356 -11.17 6.70 -6.65
C SER A 356 -11.95 7.96 -7.04
N SER A 357 -12.12 8.95 -6.16
CA SER A 357 -12.81 10.22 -6.48
C SER A 357 -11.92 11.29 -7.11
N MET A 358 -10.63 11.02 -7.31
CA MET A 358 -9.63 12.02 -7.70
C MET A 358 -9.08 11.77 -9.10
N TYR A 359 -8.56 12.81 -9.74
CA TYR A 359 -7.81 12.71 -11.00
C TYR A 359 -6.49 13.48 -10.99
N TYR A 360 -5.61 13.06 -11.90
CA TYR A 360 -4.28 13.61 -12.15
C TYR A 360 -4.16 13.98 -13.63
N SER A 361 -3.57 15.14 -13.93
CA SER A 361 -3.30 15.60 -15.30
C SER A 361 -1.84 15.35 -15.67
N PHE A 362 -1.61 14.77 -16.84
CA PHE A 362 -0.29 14.38 -17.34
C PHE A 362 -0.12 14.77 -18.82
N ASP A 363 1.04 15.33 -19.17
CA ASP A 363 1.41 15.69 -20.55
C ASP A 363 2.33 14.63 -21.16
N LEU A 364 1.87 13.98 -22.23
CA LEU A 364 2.58 12.93 -22.98
C LEU A 364 3.72 13.45 -23.88
N GLN A 365 3.76 14.74 -24.19
CA GLN A 365 4.81 15.36 -25.01
C GLN A 365 6.02 15.74 -24.16
N THR A 366 5.80 16.35 -22.99
CA THR A 366 6.87 16.67 -22.03
C THR A 366 7.22 15.50 -21.10
N ASN A 367 6.33 14.50 -21.03
CA ASN A 367 6.39 13.36 -20.12
C ASN A 367 6.39 13.78 -18.63
N THR A 368 5.46 14.66 -18.27
CA THR A 368 5.37 15.25 -16.92
C THR A 368 3.95 15.26 -16.37
N LEU A 369 3.82 14.96 -15.08
CA LEU A 369 2.62 15.29 -14.30
C LEU A 369 2.42 16.82 -14.29
N ASN A 370 1.31 17.30 -14.85
CA ASN A 370 0.90 18.70 -14.83
C ASN A 370 0.33 19.10 -13.46
N GLY A 371 -0.32 18.17 -12.77
CA GLY A 371 -0.80 18.36 -11.40
C GLY A 371 -1.86 17.35 -10.96
N GLY A 372 -2.22 17.45 -9.69
CA GLY A 372 -3.20 16.61 -8.99
C GLY A 372 -2.77 16.33 -7.54
N PRO A 373 -3.57 15.59 -6.76
CA PRO A 373 -4.91 15.13 -7.07
C PRO A 373 -5.93 16.28 -7.11
N TYR A 374 -6.83 16.24 -8.09
CA TYR A 374 -7.98 17.13 -8.22
C TYR A 374 -9.28 16.34 -8.05
N ASP A 375 -10.35 16.97 -7.55
CA ASP A 375 -11.65 16.32 -7.38
C ASP A 375 -12.31 16.07 -8.76
N ALA A 376 -12.51 14.80 -9.11
CA ALA A 376 -13.11 14.43 -10.39
C ALA A 376 -14.60 14.81 -10.48
N ALA A 377 -15.32 14.90 -9.35
CA ALA A 377 -16.72 15.32 -9.34
C ALA A 377 -16.85 16.81 -9.66
N ALA A 378 -15.92 17.64 -9.18
CA ALA A 378 -15.90 19.08 -9.43
C ALA A 378 -15.69 19.47 -10.90
N GLU A 379 -15.13 18.57 -11.73
CA GLU A 379 -14.78 18.85 -13.13
C GLU A 379 -15.56 17.99 -14.14
N PHE A 380 -15.68 16.68 -13.90
CA PHE A 380 -16.32 15.73 -14.84
C PHE A 380 -17.76 15.34 -14.44
N ILE A 381 -18.22 15.69 -13.24
CA ILE A 381 -19.58 15.37 -12.74
C ILE A 381 -20.36 16.65 -12.37
N LYS A 382 -20.24 17.68 -13.21
CA LYS A 382 -21.17 18.82 -13.16
C LYS A 382 -22.53 18.41 -13.73
N ASN A 383 -23.58 18.60 -12.93
CA ASN A 383 -24.97 18.28 -13.30
C ASN A 383 -25.61 19.29 -14.27
N ASP A 384 -24.85 19.79 -15.25
CA ASP A 384 -25.32 20.76 -16.25
C ASP A 384 -26.00 20.04 -17.42
N CYS A 385 -27.13 19.39 -17.13
CA CYS A 385 -28.12 18.97 -18.14
C CYS A 385 -28.95 20.18 -18.62
N GLU A 386 -28.31 21.30 -18.98
CA GLU A 386 -28.96 22.37 -19.74
C GLU A 386 -29.01 21.99 -21.22
N VAL A 387 -30.22 21.72 -21.71
CA VAL A 387 -30.50 21.47 -23.13
C VAL A 387 -30.52 22.80 -23.88
N GLN A 388 -29.82 22.87 -25.02
CA GLN A 388 -30.01 23.88 -26.08
C GLN A 388 -30.35 23.18 -27.41
#